data_AF-A0A1V9ZGQ4-F1
#
_entry.id   AF-A0A1V9ZGQ4-F1
#
_cell.length_a   1.000
_cell.length_b   1.000
_cell.length_c   1.000
_cell.angle_alpha   90.00
_cell.angle_beta   90.00
_cell.angle_gamma   90.00
#
_symmetry.space_group_name_H-M   'P 1'
#
loop_
_entity.id
_entity.type
_entity.pdbx_description
1 polymer ?
#
loop_
_entity_poly.entity_id
_entity_poly.type
_entity_poly.pdbx_seq_one_letter_code
_entity_poly.pdbx_strand_id
1 'polypeptide(L)'
;MDKAYQDHSIPFNQQQREKPARVYDVSMIMENDGASQGLRVDVNAKRKINDEKMKNGFACADTYLNASIQLLQQQSDTRQRIRNLWFLTQRLKWDNHINAHAMELLRTDLLQTMKGLGMEKQDGERVSKKGYLIMLDPIVRHNQPLKVWCTLSEEQCQLEITLPQHSSSSLPFQDAFGLSRLSSSLSWLLNEDQFDHENMSLPLYGAQVHATLAGDMKFRLDILVQKPSAGQGSRSFQFQVENEDEYLSWMTALESVARYDLFQLQASIRHVPNQDDYVRILSSYCPINIPLAWQRNRIAKEEKQTGIQRRDSKNMPMLQVIKDIERDSYVIDGITMTTTDGVNNVIQYLVGRVMEYLQDTDDPAPTVTSPAARMAKATEAKALSFVERILRGSSRTQSGGDIYDAISIVCSNKQLLVCPVSHDALPVQIDITVAPDAFQVNVFVVMHFKIMTQDTSASVADWARLEGTLKRSFTYGLVAQPGSIEIDIISTQE
;
A
#
# COMPACT_ATOMS: atom_id res chain seq x y z
N MET A 1 51.07 46.21 -23.55
CA MET A 1 51.18 46.20 -22.07
C MET A 1 50.00 45.42 -21.51
N ASP A 2 49.83 44.14 -21.84
CA ASP A 2 50.66 42.95 -21.61
C ASP A 2 50.55 42.37 -20.20
N LYS A 3 50.01 41.13 -20.20
CA LYS A 3 50.11 39.98 -19.28
C LYS A 3 48.70 39.50 -18.91
N ALA A 4 48.04 38.60 -19.64
CA ALA A 4 48.45 37.27 -20.15
C ALA A 4 48.96 36.35 -19.04
N TYR A 5 48.05 35.58 -18.44
CA TYR A 5 48.35 34.35 -17.73
C TYR A 5 47.88 33.18 -18.61
N GLN A 6 48.85 32.51 -19.22
CA GLN A 6 48.72 31.19 -19.82
C GLN A 6 48.86 30.16 -18.68
N ASP A 7 48.01 29.13 -18.69
CA ASP A 7 48.30 27.91 -17.94
C ASP A 7 48.16 26.70 -18.87
N HIS A 8 49.19 25.86 -18.83
CA HIS A 8 49.45 24.77 -19.78
C HIS A 8 48.75 23.48 -19.35
N SER A 9 48.13 22.84 -20.33
CA SER A 9 47.61 21.47 -20.31
C SER A 9 48.70 20.39 -20.29
N ILE A 10 48.49 19.32 -19.50
CA ILE A 10 49.02 17.97 -19.76
C ILE A 10 47.91 16.94 -19.44
N PRO A 11 47.60 15.98 -20.33
CA PRO A 11 46.54 14.98 -20.14
C PRO A 11 47.09 13.70 -19.48
N PHE A 12 46.37 13.17 -18.47
CA PHE A 12 46.67 11.86 -17.90
C PHE A 12 45.75 10.79 -18.52
N ASN A 13 46.37 9.91 -19.30
CA ASN A 13 45.76 8.82 -20.04
C ASN A 13 46.00 7.53 -19.23
N GLN A 14 44.96 6.92 -18.66
CA GLN A 14 45.03 5.56 -18.10
C GLN A 14 43.97 4.68 -18.76
N GLN A 15 44.36 4.05 -19.86
CA GLN A 15 43.72 2.86 -20.41
C GLN A 15 43.97 1.68 -19.44
N GLN A 16 42.97 1.30 -18.64
CA GLN A 16 42.89 -0.08 -18.14
C GLN A 16 42.18 -0.92 -19.20
N ARG A 17 42.96 -1.76 -19.90
CA ARG A 17 42.46 -2.84 -20.75
C ARG A 17 41.83 -3.91 -19.85
N GLU A 18 40.51 -4.00 -19.86
CA GLU A 18 39.81 -5.20 -19.39
C GLU A 18 40.19 -6.39 -20.29
N LYS A 19 40.72 -7.46 -19.70
CA LYS A 19 40.90 -8.74 -20.40
C LYS A 19 39.54 -9.46 -20.39
N PRO A 20 39.07 -10.02 -21.53
CA PRO A 20 37.84 -10.79 -21.54
C PRO A 20 38.03 -12.07 -20.72
N ALA A 21 37.04 -12.37 -19.87
CA ALA A 21 36.98 -13.60 -19.10
C ALA A 21 37.00 -14.82 -20.04
N ARG A 22 37.90 -15.77 -19.81
CA ARG A 22 37.86 -17.08 -20.47
C ARG A 22 36.68 -17.85 -19.90
N VAL A 23 35.68 -18.11 -20.75
CA VAL A 23 34.62 -19.06 -20.45
C VAL A 23 35.19 -20.47 -20.61
N TYR A 24 35.17 -21.27 -19.54
CA TYR A 24 35.51 -22.69 -19.57
C TYR A 24 34.21 -23.49 -19.57
N ASP A 25 34.02 -24.34 -20.58
CA ASP A 25 32.92 -25.31 -20.61
C ASP A 25 33.39 -26.60 -19.93
N VAL A 26 32.57 -27.08 -18.99
CA VAL A 26 32.85 -28.25 -18.16
C VAL A 26 31.84 -29.33 -18.50
N SER A 27 32.31 -30.55 -18.81
CA SER A 27 31.42 -31.70 -19.02
C SER A 27 31.84 -32.89 -18.17
N MET A 28 30.84 -33.63 -17.67
CA MET A 28 31.06 -34.85 -16.89
C MET A 28 30.89 -36.08 -17.76
N ILE A 29 31.86 -36.99 -17.70
CA ILE A 29 31.81 -38.29 -18.36
C ILE A 29 31.74 -39.35 -17.27
N MET A 30 30.73 -40.22 -17.36
CA MET A 30 30.58 -41.39 -16.52
C MET A 30 31.28 -42.56 -17.19
N GLU A 31 32.41 -43.00 -16.64
CA GLU A 31 33.02 -44.28 -17.03
C GLU A 31 32.63 -45.35 -16.03
N ASN A 32 32.26 -46.51 -16.57
CA ASN A 32 31.69 -47.60 -15.80
C ASN A 32 32.63 -48.81 -15.88
N ASP A 33 33.73 -48.76 -15.14
CA ASP A 33 34.63 -49.90 -14.99
C ASP A 33 34.17 -50.76 -13.83
N GLY A 34 33.23 -51.66 -14.14
CA GLY A 34 32.99 -53.01 -13.57
C GLY A 34 32.87 -53.24 -12.06
N ALA A 35 33.32 -52.34 -11.18
CA ALA A 35 33.33 -52.49 -9.73
C ALA A 35 33.22 -51.15 -8.97
N SER A 36 33.32 -50.00 -9.64
CA SER A 36 33.13 -48.69 -9.01
C SER A 36 32.82 -47.60 -10.03
N GLN A 37 31.73 -46.85 -9.82
CA GLN A 37 31.40 -45.66 -10.61
C GLN A 37 32.25 -44.48 -10.13
N GLY A 38 33.18 -44.03 -10.98
CA GLY A 38 33.98 -42.84 -10.76
C GLY A 38 33.51 -41.68 -11.61
N LEU A 39 33.20 -40.54 -10.98
CA LEU A 39 32.82 -39.30 -11.67
C LEU A 39 34.09 -38.48 -11.97
N ARG A 40 34.42 -38.26 -13.25
CA ARG A 40 35.56 -37.42 -13.65
C ARG A 40 35.08 -36.19 -14.39
N VAL A 41 35.59 -35.03 -13.99
CA VAL A 41 35.27 -33.72 -14.57
C VAL A 41 36.37 -33.36 -15.56
N ASP A 42 36.04 -33.25 -16.84
CA ASP A 42 36.96 -32.77 -17.87
C ASP A 42 36.64 -31.31 -18.23
N VAL A 43 37.65 -30.46 -18.14
CA VAL A 43 37.55 -29.00 -18.24
C VAL A 43 37.88 -28.51 -19.67
N ASN A 44 38.08 -29.43 -20.63
CA ASN A 44 38.46 -29.11 -22.02
C ASN A 44 37.63 -29.82 -23.10
N ALA A 45 36.46 -30.39 -22.78
CA ALA A 45 35.72 -31.21 -23.73
C ALA A 45 35.05 -30.37 -24.84
N LYS A 46 35.41 -30.64 -26.11
CA LYS A 46 34.75 -30.04 -27.27
C LYS A 46 33.44 -30.75 -27.58
N ARG A 47 32.34 -30.00 -27.55
CA ARG A 47 30.95 -30.45 -27.73
C ARG A 47 30.73 -31.08 -29.12
N LYS A 48 30.31 -32.34 -29.18
CA LYS A 48 29.59 -32.92 -30.33
C LYS A 48 28.11 -32.89 -30.00
N ILE A 49 27.33 -32.18 -30.80
CA ILE A 49 25.87 -32.11 -30.72
C ILE A 49 25.33 -33.36 -31.42
N ASN A 50 24.51 -34.15 -30.72
CA ASN A 50 23.50 -34.98 -31.33
C ASN A 50 22.26 -34.95 -30.45
N ASP A 51 21.15 -34.57 -31.07
CA ASP A 51 19.81 -34.49 -30.52
C ASP A 51 19.17 -35.87 -30.34
N GLU A 52 18.16 -35.87 -29.46
CA GLU A 52 17.12 -36.86 -29.22
C GLU A 52 17.31 -37.86 -28.07
N LYS A 53 16.31 -37.81 -27.17
CA LYS A 53 15.98 -38.70 -26.04
C LYS A 53 16.74 -38.50 -24.73
N MET A 54 16.23 -37.59 -23.90
CA MET A 54 15.84 -37.89 -22.50
C MET A 54 15.16 -36.66 -21.88
N LYS A 55 13.82 -36.66 -21.82
CA LYS A 55 13.02 -35.73 -21.00
C LYS A 55 12.33 -36.54 -19.91
N ASN A 56 12.37 -36.00 -18.68
CA ASN A 56 11.58 -36.36 -17.49
C ASN A 56 12.28 -37.07 -16.31
N GLY A 57 13.61 -37.02 -16.18
CA GLY A 57 14.30 -37.54 -14.97
C GLY A 57 15.26 -36.59 -14.24
N PHE A 58 15.68 -35.48 -14.87
CA PHE A 58 16.85 -34.71 -14.41
C PHE A 58 16.55 -33.35 -13.76
N ALA A 59 15.30 -32.87 -13.80
CA ALA A 59 14.97 -31.51 -13.37
C ALA A 59 15.24 -31.24 -11.87
N CYS A 60 15.07 -32.23 -10.98
CA CYS A 60 15.29 -32.03 -9.54
C CYS A 60 16.79 -31.96 -9.20
N ALA A 61 17.63 -32.80 -9.83
CA ALA A 61 19.07 -32.83 -9.56
C ALA A 61 19.79 -31.56 -10.04
N ASP A 62 19.35 -30.98 -11.16
CA ASP A 62 19.94 -29.77 -11.73
C ASP A 62 19.61 -28.50 -10.92
N THR A 63 18.46 -28.45 -10.25
CA THR A 63 18.09 -27.32 -9.37
C THR A 63 18.95 -27.27 -8.12
N TYR A 64 19.20 -28.41 -7.48
CA TYR A 64 20.12 -28.49 -6.34
C TYR A 64 21.56 -28.19 -6.74
N LEU A 65 22.00 -28.65 -7.93
CA LEU A 65 23.34 -28.37 -8.44
C LEU A 65 23.52 -26.89 -8.78
N ASN A 66 22.56 -26.25 -9.45
CA ASN A 66 22.61 -24.82 -9.75
C ASN A 66 22.57 -23.96 -8.49
N ALA A 67 21.71 -24.29 -7.52
CA ALA A 67 21.70 -23.62 -6.22
C ALA A 67 23.04 -23.80 -5.48
N SER A 68 23.65 -24.98 -5.56
CA SER A 68 24.97 -25.26 -4.97
C SER A 68 26.10 -24.48 -5.66
N ILE A 69 26.04 -24.33 -6.98
CA ILE A 69 27.00 -23.56 -7.78
C ILE A 69 26.87 -22.05 -7.51
N GLN A 70 25.64 -21.53 -7.37
CA GLN A 70 25.40 -20.13 -7.01
C GLN A 70 25.85 -19.82 -5.58
N LEU A 71 25.63 -20.73 -4.63
CA LEU A 71 26.17 -20.62 -3.27
C LEU A 71 27.71 -20.69 -3.24
N LEU A 72 28.31 -21.45 -4.15
CA LEU A 72 29.76 -21.48 -4.38
C LEU A 72 30.32 -20.18 -4.97
N GLN A 73 29.50 -19.24 -5.45
CA GLN A 73 29.95 -17.95 -5.99
C GLN A 73 29.95 -16.80 -4.98
N GLN A 74 29.26 -16.92 -3.83
CA GLN A 74 29.26 -15.89 -2.77
C GLN A 74 30.55 -15.87 -1.90
N GLN A 75 30.73 -14.81 -1.08
CA GLN A 75 31.98 -14.45 -0.38
C GLN A 75 32.69 -15.62 0.38
N SER A 76 34.02 -15.51 0.54
CA SER A 76 34.92 -16.59 0.98
C SER A 76 34.53 -17.26 2.30
N ASP A 77 34.03 -16.49 3.28
CA ASP A 77 33.74 -16.99 4.62
C ASP A 77 32.44 -17.81 4.65
N THR A 78 31.47 -17.41 3.83
CA THR A 78 30.22 -18.12 3.61
C THR A 78 30.46 -19.48 2.96
N ARG A 79 31.29 -19.52 1.91
CA ARG A 79 31.71 -20.78 1.26
C ARG A 79 32.32 -21.76 2.26
N GLN A 80 33.11 -21.26 3.20
CA GLN A 80 33.75 -22.10 4.21
C GLN A 80 32.73 -22.67 5.20
N ARG A 81 31.73 -21.89 5.63
CA ARG A 81 30.69 -22.36 6.56
C ARG A 81 29.77 -23.41 5.94
N ILE A 82 29.35 -23.20 4.69
CA ILE A 82 28.51 -24.18 3.97
C ILE A 82 29.27 -25.48 3.74
N ARG A 83 30.56 -25.41 3.37
CA ARG A 83 31.41 -26.61 3.28
C ARG A 83 31.52 -27.34 4.61
N ASN A 84 31.77 -26.61 5.71
CA ASN A 84 31.89 -27.21 7.03
C ASN A 84 30.59 -27.95 7.45
N LEU A 85 29.42 -27.34 7.20
CA LEU A 85 28.11 -27.96 7.42
C LEU A 85 27.91 -29.22 6.57
N TRP A 86 28.29 -29.17 5.30
CA TRP A 86 28.22 -30.33 4.42
C TRP A 86 29.13 -31.46 4.90
N PHE A 87 30.39 -31.16 5.26
CA PHE A 87 31.33 -32.17 5.77
C PHE A 87 30.86 -32.76 7.11
N LEU A 88 30.30 -31.94 8.00
CA LEU A 88 29.71 -32.40 9.26
C LEU A 88 28.55 -33.37 9.00
N THR A 89 27.67 -33.03 8.05
CA THR A 89 26.54 -33.88 7.65
C THR A 89 27.02 -35.21 7.04
N GLN A 90 28.00 -35.17 6.14
CA GLN A 90 28.55 -36.38 5.52
C GLN A 90 29.26 -37.27 6.54
N ARG A 91 30.00 -36.67 7.48
CA ARG A 91 30.67 -37.40 8.56
C ARG A 91 29.67 -38.08 9.49
N LEU A 92 28.65 -37.35 9.95
CA LEU A 92 27.59 -37.91 10.79
C LEU A 92 26.82 -39.05 10.09
N LYS A 93 26.63 -38.95 8.78
CA LYS A 93 26.05 -40.00 7.95
C LYS A 93 26.96 -41.23 7.84
N TRP A 94 28.26 -41.02 7.59
CA TRP A 94 29.23 -42.10 7.45
C TRP A 94 29.44 -42.86 8.76
N ASP A 95 29.43 -42.14 9.88
CA ASP A 95 29.59 -42.71 11.22
C ASP A 95 28.27 -43.29 11.79
N ASN A 96 27.17 -43.28 11.01
CA ASN A 96 25.84 -43.77 11.40
C ASN A 96 25.30 -43.13 12.70
N HIS A 97 25.71 -41.90 12.99
CA HIS A 97 25.39 -41.14 14.20
C HIS A 97 24.38 -40.01 13.95
N ILE A 98 23.51 -40.16 12.95
CA ILE A 98 22.35 -39.26 12.77
C ILE A 98 21.29 -39.64 13.81
N ASN A 99 21.50 -39.20 15.05
CA ASN A 99 20.48 -39.22 16.10
C ASN A 99 19.80 -37.83 16.21
N ALA A 100 18.73 -37.74 16.98
CA ALA A 100 17.95 -36.52 17.12
C ALA A 100 18.81 -35.32 17.59
N HIS A 101 19.84 -35.56 18.39
CA HIS A 101 20.75 -34.53 18.88
C HIS A 101 21.68 -33.99 17.77
N ALA A 102 22.24 -34.89 16.94
CA ALA A 102 23.04 -34.50 15.79
C ALA A 102 22.24 -33.72 14.75
N MET A 103 20.98 -34.08 14.53
CA MET A 103 20.06 -33.33 13.67
C MET A 103 19.75 -31.93 14.21
N GLU A 104 19.62 -31.77 15.53
CA GLU A 104 19.39 -30.47 16.14
C GLU A 104 20.62 -29.56 16.05
N LEU A 105 21.83 -30.12 16.18
CA LEU A 105 23.08 -29.38 15.96
C LEU A 105 23.23 -28.92 14.50
N LEU A 106 22.97 -29.82 13.54
CA LEU A 106 22.96 -29.46 12.12
C LEU A 106 21.91 -28.38 11.81
N ARG A 107 20.73 -28.48 12.43
CA ARG A 107 19.66 -27.48 12.31
C ARG A 107 20.09 -26.12 12.85
N THR A 108 20.72 -26.10 14.02
CA THR A 108 21.18 -24.86 14.67
C THR A 108 22.28 -24.18 13.84
N ASP A 109 23.26 -24.95 13.36
CA ASP A 109 24.35 -24.44 12.54
C ASP A 109 23.86 -23.96 11.16
N LEU A 110 22.89 -24.66 10.55
CA LEU A 110 22.25 -24.24 9.31
C LEU A 110 21.51 -22.91 9.50
N LEU A 111 20.71 -22.79 10.56
CA LEU A 111 19.99 -21.55 10.89
C LEU A 111 20.96 -20.39 11.13
N GLN A 112 22.06 -20.63 11.85
CA GLN A 112 23.06 -19.60 12.12
C GLN A 112 23.82 -19.19 10.85
N THR A 113 24.05 -20.14 9.94
CA THR A 113 24.67 -19.89 8.64
C THR A 113 23.70 -19.11 7.73
N MET A 114 22.42 -19.45 7.69
CA MET A 114 21.38 -18.71 6.95
C MET A 114 21.19 -17.28 7.48
N LYS A 115 21.25 -17.08 8.80
CA LYS A 115 21.24 -15.74 9.41
C LYS A 115 22.49 -14.93 9.05
N GLY A 116 23.67 -15.55 9.10
CA GLY A 116 24.93 -14.91 8.72
C GLY A 116 25.03 -14.58 7.22
N LEU A 117 24.31 -15.32 6.39
CA LEU A 117 24.19 -15.14 4.95
C LEU A 117 23.32 -13.94 4.54
N GLY A 118 22.56 -13.36 5.47
CA GLY A 118 21.58 -12.34 5.12
C GLY A 118 20.52 -12.84 4.13
N MET A 119 20.28 -14.15 4.06
CA MET A 119 19.24 -14.73 3.19
C MET A 119 17.81 -14.40 3.66
N GLU A 120 17.63 -13.88 4.88
CA GLU A 120 16.40 -13.16 5.26
C GLU A 120 16.21 -11.84 4.47
N LYS A 121 17.27 -11.33 3.82
CA LYS A 121 17.27 -10.09 3.04
C LYS A 121 17.47 -10.30 1.53
N GLN A 122 17.64 -11.54 1.06
CA GLN A 122 17.60 -11.81 -0.38
C GLN A 122 16.14 -11.92 -0.80
N ASP A 123 15.62 -10.80 -1.28
CA ASP A 123 14.38 -10.58 -2.02
C ASP A 123 13.90 -11.87 -2.75
N GLY A 124 13.12 -12.71 -2.06
CA GLY A 124 11.95 -13.30 -2.70
C GLY A 124 10.96 -12.16 -2.98
N GLU A 125 10.14 -12.28 -4.02
CA GLU A 125 9.06 -11.35 -4.40
C GLU A 125 8.67 -10.47 -3.21
N ARG A 126 8.80 -9.14 -3.35
CA ARG A 126 8.57 -8.18 -2.26
C ARG A 126 7.10 -8.21 -1.84
N VAL A 127 6.75 -9.26 -1.11
CA VAL A 127 5.45 -9.45 -0.50
C VAL A 127 5.46 -8.55 0.72
N SER A 128 4.69 -7.48 0.65
CA SER A 128 4.56 -6.52 1.74
C SER A 128 3.89 -7.14 2.96
N LYS A 129 3.02 -8.16 2.78
CA LYS A 129 2.36 -8.87 3.89
C LYS A 129 1.79 -10.25 3.49
N LYS A 130 1.84 -11.22 4.40
CA LYS A 130 1.11 -12.50 4.32
C LYS A 130 0.35 -12.77 5.62
N GLY A 131 -0.76 -13.49 5.55
CA GLY A 131 -1.50 -13.93 6.75
C GLY A 131 -2.94 -14.33 6.45
N TYR A 132 -3.68 -14.68 7.50
CA TYR A 132 -5.09 -15.05 7.37
C TYR A 132 -6.01 -13.82 7.48
N LEU A 133 -7.06 -13.80 6.67
CA LEU A 133 -8.19 -12.89 6.79
C LEU A 133 -9.49 -13.70 6.82
N ILE A 134 -10.52 -13.18 7.49
CA ILE A 134 -11.85 -13.78 7.46
C ILE A 134 -12.67 -13.02 6.42
N MET A 135 -12.97 -13.66 5.28
CA MET A 135 -13.79 -13.07 4.24
C MET A 135 -15.27 -13.20 4.62
N LEU A 136 -15.98 -12.07 4.65
CA LEU A 136 -17.39 -11.98 5.05
C LEU A 136 -18.36 -11.95 3.86
N ASP A 137 -17.85 -11.82 2.64
CA ASP A 137 -18.65 -11.54 1.44
C ASP A 137 -19.32 -12.82 0.87
N PRO A 138 -20.60 -12.77 0.44
CA PRO A 138 -21.39 -13.95 0.09
C PRO A 138 -21.16 -14.49 -1.33
N ILE A 139 -20.14 -14.00 -2.05
CA ILE A 139 -19.78 -14.52 -3.39
C ILE A 139 -19.27 -15.96 -3.30
N VAL A 140 -18.67 -16.32 -2.16
CA VAL A 140 -18.39 -17.71 -1.83
C VAL A 140 -19.74 -18.36 -1.51
N ARG A 141 -20.07 -19.50 -2.16
CA ARG A 141 -21.35 -20.25 -2.02
C ARG A 141 -21.63 -20.80 -0.60
N HIS A 142 -21.01 -20.25 0.42
CA HIS A 142 -21.05 -20.69 1.80
C HIS A 142 -21.68 -19.58 2.64
N ASN A 143 -22.79 -19.89 3.31
CA ASN A 143 -23.46 -19.02 4.28
C ASN A 143 -22.64 -18.81 5.57
N GLN A 144 -21.31 -18.98 5.52
CA GLN A 144 -20.42 -18.87 6.67
C GLN A 144 -19.15 -18.09 6.30
N PRO A 145 -18.64 -17.26 7.22
CA PRO A 145 -17.40 -16.52 7.01
C PRO A 145 -16.23 -17.48 6.81
N LEU A 146 -15.42 -17.23 5.77
CA LEU A 146 -14.35 -18.14 5.35
C LEU A 146 -13.00 -17.59 5.77
N LYS A 147 -12.21 -18.39 6.49
CA LYS A 147 -10.81 -18.05 6.79
C LYS A 147 -9.95 -18.33 5.56
N VAL A 148 -9.43 -17.28 4.94
CA VAL A 148 -8.64 -17.32 3.70
C VAL A 148 -7.19 -16.93 3.96
N TRP A 149 -6.26 -17.54 3.25
CA TRP A 149 -4.87 -17.11 3.28
C TRP A 149 -4.65 -16.03 2.23
N CYS A 150 -4.01 -14.93 2.61
CA CYS A 150 -3.81 -13.77 1.76
C CYS A 150 -2.32 -13.45 1.63
N THR A 151 -1.89 -13.17 0.41
CA THR A 151 -0.53 -12.75 0.06
C THR A 151 -0.59 -11.43 -0.69
N LEU A 152 0.01 -10.39 -0.14
CA LEU A 152 -0.02 -9.03 -0.69
C LEU A 152 1.31 -8.69 -1.38
N SER A 153 1.31 -8.66 -2.71
CA SER A 153 2.49 -8.34 -3.53
C SER A 153 2.56 -6.85 -3.81
N GLU A 154 3.64 -6.18 -3.37
CA GLU A 154 3.86 -4.76 -3.64
C GLU A 154 4.25 -4.54 -5.12
N GLU A 155 5.10 -5.41 -5.67
CA GLU A 155 5.59 -5.32 -7.05
C GLU A 155 4.47 -5.49 -8.08
N GLN A 156 3.60 -6.48 -7.87
CA GLN A 156 2.49 -6.76 -8.78
C GLN A 156 1.23 -5.94 -8.44
N CYS A 157 1.26 -5.16 -7.35
CA CYS A 157 0.11 -4.39 -6.86
C CYS A 157 -1.17 -5.23 -6.73
N GLN A 158 -1.05 -6.46 -6.22
CA GLN A 158 -2.16 -7.40 -6.14
C GLN A 158 -2.25 -8.09 -4.78
N LEU A 159 -3.48 -8.42 -4.38
CA LEU A 159 -3.78 -9.30 -3.27
C LEU A 159 -4.19 -10.66 -3.80
N GLU A 160 -3.36 -11.66 -3.56
CA GLU A 160 -3.67 -13.05 -3.86
C GLU A 160 -4.37 -13.69 -2.68
N ILE A 161 -5.52 -14.32 -2.94
CA ILE A 161 -6.34 -14.98 -1.94
C ILE A 161 -6.42 -16.46 -2.28
N THR A 162 -5.88 -17.29 -1.39
CA THR A 162 -5.94 -18.75 -1.49
C THR A 162 -7.13 -19.26 -0.69
N LEU A 163 -8.10 -19.85 -1.40
CA LEU A 163 -9.29 -20.42 -0.79
C LEU A 163 -8.98 -21.82 -0.22
N PRO A 164 -9.46 -22.16 0.99
CA PRO A 164 -9.37 -23.53 1.51
C PRO A 164 -10.15 -24.49 0.60
N GLN A 165 -9.49 -25.57 0.13
CA GLN A 165 -10.16 -26.62 -0.65
C GLN A 165 -11.14 -27.41 0.23
N HIS A 166 -12.30 -27.75 -0.33
CA HIS A 166 -13.16 -28.79 0.22
C HIS A 166 -12.46 -30.13 0.05
N SER A 167 -12.09 -30.77 1.15
CA SER A 167 -11.60 -32.14 1.13
C SER A 167 -12.73 -33.08 0.73
N SER A 168 -12.89 -33.32 -0.57
CA SER A 168 -13.56 -34.51 -1.06
C SER A 168 -12.67 -35.71 -0.77
N SER A 169 -12.84 -36.28 0.42
CA SER A 169 -12.45 -37.63 0.83
C SER A 169 -11.41 -38.35 -0.06
N SER A 170 -10.12 -38.16 0.22
CA SER A 170 -9.09 -39.13 -0.15
C SER A 170 -8.22 -39.43 1.07
N LEU A 171 -8.02 -40.72 1.31
CA LEU A 171 -7.41 -41.33 2.50
C LEU A 171 -6.04 -40.74 2.87
N PRO A 172 -5.67 -40.73 4.17
CA PRO A 172 -4.39 -40.18 4.60
C PRO A 172 -3.25 -41.14 4.21
N PHE A 173 -2.32 -40.66 3.39
CA PHE A 173 -1.02 -41.29 3.23
C PHE A 173 -0.22 -41.07 4.53
N GLN A 174 0.20 -42.15 5.18
CA GLN A 174 1.01 -42.09 6.40
C GLN A 174 2.38 -41.47 6.09
N ASP A 175 2.65 -40.35 6.75
CA ASP A 175 3.91 -39.60 6.74
C ASP A 175 5.01 -40.39 7.47
N ALA A 176 5.75 -41.22 6.73
CA ALA A 176 6.74 -42.15 7.29
C ALA A 176 8.03 -41.47 7.82
N PHE A 177 8.21 -40.16 7.62
CA PHE A 177 9.45 -39.46 7.98
C PHE A 177 9.30 -38.31 8.98
N GLY A 178 8.10 -38.04 9.51
CA GLY A 178 7.93 -37.07 10.59
C GLY A 178 8.47 -35.67 10.29
N LEU A 179 8.45 -35.28 9.00
CA LEU A 179 8.92 -33.97 8.52
C LEU A 179 7.93 -32.84 8.86
N SER A 180 6.72 -33.18 9.32
CA SER A 180 5.69 -32.28 9.85
C SER A 180 6.11 -31.47 11.10
N ARG A 181 7.34 -31.65 11.61
CA ARG A 181 7.93 -30.85 12.70
C ARG A 181 8.94 -29.79 12.24
N LEU A 182 9.15 -29.62 10.94
CA LEU A 182 9.88 -28.45 10.44
C LEU A 182 8.99 -27.20 10.60
N SER A 183 9.60 -26.09 11.02
CA SER A 183 8.87 -24.83 11.25
C SER A 183 8.07 -24.44 10.01
N SER A 184 6.91 -23.83 10.20
CA SER A 184 5.99 -23.33 9.16
C SER A 184 6.68 -22.63 7.97
N SER A 185 7.84 -22.00 8.18
CA SER A 185 8.68 -21.38 7.14
C SER A 185 9.31 -22.34 6.11
N LEU A 186 9.45 -23.65 6.42
CA LEU A 186 10.08 -24.64 5.53
C LEU A 186 9.07 -25.63 4.92
N SER A 187 7.89 -25.80 5.51
CA SER A 187 6.84 -26.67 4.94
C SER A 187 6.37 -26.19 3.56
N TRP A 188 6.38 -24.87 3.32
CA TRP A 188 6.15 -24.25 2.01
C TRP A 188 7.11 -24.77 0.92
N LEU A 189 8.36 -25.09 1.31
CA LEU A 189 9.47 -25.30 0.36
C LEU A 189 9.61 -26.77 -0.01
N LEU A 190 9.02 -27.63 0.82
CA LEU A 190 8.99 -29.08 0.65
C LEU A 190 7.63 -29.56 0.14
N ASN A 191 6.56 -28.77 0.30
CA ASN A 191 5.25 -29.02 -0.29
C ASN A 191 5.09 -28.28 -1.63
N GLU A 192 6.04 -28.42 -2.54
CA GLU A 192 5.78 -28.21 -3.98
C GLU A 192 4.99 -29.41 -4.56
N ASP A 193 3.98 -29.89 -3.84
CA ASP A 193 2.99 -30.74 -4.46
C ASP A 193 2.01 -29.81 -5.18
N GLN A 194 1.92 -30.01 -6.49
CA GLN A 194 1.02 -29.39 -7.46
C GLN A 194 -0.46 -29.58 -7.08
N PHE A 195 -0.91 -28.95 -5.99
CA PHE A 195 -2.32 -28.87 -5.67
C PHE A 195 -2.88 -27.59 -6.28
N ASP A 196 -3.80 -27.75 -7.23
CA ASP A 196 -4.58 -26.70 -7.89
C ASP A 196 -5.38 -25.91 -6.83
N HIS A 197 -4.74 -24.96 -6.17
CA HIS A 197 -5.42 -24.00 -5.32
C HIS A 197 -6.21 -23.03 -6.21
N GLU A 198 -7.51 -22.87 -5.96
CA GLU A 198 -8.28 -21.77 -6.54
C GLU A 198 -7.76 -20.47 -5.93
N ASN A 199 -6.76 -19.88 -6.58
CA ASN A 199 -6.19 -18.60 -6.22
C ASN A 199 -6.97 -17.50 -6.92
N MET A 200 -7.57 -16.61 -6.12
CA MET A 200 -8.18 -15.39 -6.61
C MET A 200 -7.16 -14.26 -6.50
N SER A 201 -6.73 -13.69 -7.63
CA SER A 201 -5.92 -12.47 -7.64
C SER A 201 -6.82 -11.24 -7.77
N LEU A 202 -6.60 -10.28 -6.86
CA LEU A 202 -7.29 -8.99 -6.83
C LEU A 202 -6.30 -7.88 -7.15
N PRO A 203 -6.42 -7.18 -8.30
CA PRO A 203 -5.60 -6.01 -8.59
C PRO A 203 -5.99 -4.89 -7.64
N LEU A 204 -5.01 -4.29 -6.96
CA LEU A 204 -5.24 -3.26 -5.95
C LEU A 204 -5.04 -1.84 -6.48
N TYR A 205 -4.63 -1.67 -7.74
CA TYR A 205 -4.37 -0.35 -8.31
C TYR A 205 -5.60 0.58 -8.18
N GLY A 206 -5.45 1.67 -7.42
CA GLY A 206 -6.53 2.62 -7.16
C GLY A 206 -7.60 2.15 -6.16
N ALA A 207 -7.45 0.97 -5.56
CA ALA A 207 -8.40 0.44 -4.58
C ALA A 207 -8.52 1.36 -3.35
N GLN A 208 -9.69 1.34 -2.73
CA GLN A 208 -10.00 2.05 -1.49
C GLN A 208 -10.19 1.04 -0.37
N VAL A 209 -9.55 1.30 0.77
CA VAL A 209 -9.70 0.48 1.97
C VAL A 209 -10.49 1.31 2.98
N HIS A 210 -11.67 0.83 3.37
CA HIS A 210 -12.58 1.50 4.28
C HIS A 210 -12.66 0.74 5.60
N ALA A 211 -12.51 1.43 6.72
CA ALA A 211 -12.92 0.90 8.01
C ALA A 211 -14.46 0.89 8.08
N THR A 212 -15.08 -0.26 8.38
CA THR A 212 -16.55 -0.35 8.51
C THR A 212 -16.99 -0.05 9.95
N LEU A 213 -16.43 -0.75 10.94
CA LEU A 213 -16.58 -0.43 12.37
C LEU A 213 -15.30 -0.83 13.12
N ALA A 214 -14.65 0.14 13.77
CA ALA A 214 -13.40 -0.10 14.50
C ALA A 214 -13.53 -1.14 15.63
N GLY A 215 -14.72 -1.25 16.25
CA GLY A 215 -14.98 -2.24 17.31
C GLY A 215 -15.09 -3.68 16.82
N ASP A 216 -15.36 -3.89 15.52
CA ASP A 216 -15.61 -5.21 14.94
C ASP A 216 -14.38 -5.80 14.23
N MET A 217 -13.25 -5.07 14.17
CA MET A 217 -12.05 -5.44 13.39
C MET A 217 -12.35 -5.73 11.91
N LYS A 218 -13.37 -5.08 11.36
CA LYS A 218 -13.85 -5.26 9.98
C LYS A 218 -13.40 -4.11 9.10
N PHE A 219 -12.98 -4.45 7.89
CA PHE A 219 -12.71 -3.49 6.84
C PHE A 219 -13.30 -3.94 5.51
N ARG A 220 -13.58 -2.97 4.65
CA ARG A 220 -14.10 -3.17 3.31
C ARG A 220 -13.05 -2.69 2.30
N LEU A 221 -12.70 -3.56 1.35
CA LEU A 221 -11.81 -3.27 0.25
C LEU A 221 -12.65 -3.05 -1.01
N ASP A 222 -12.71 -1.81 -1.49
CA ASP A 222 -13.41 -1.41 -2.69
C ASP A 222 -12.41 -1.28 -3.84
N ILE A 223 -12.49 -2.20 -4.81
CA ILE A 223 -11.62 -2.24 -5.98
C ILE A 223 -12.36 -1.59 -7.15
N LEU A 224 -11.80 -0.50 -7.66
CA LEU A 224 -12.29 0.16 -8.87
C LEU A 224 -11.93 -0.69 -10.09
N VAL A 225 -12.94 -1.32 -10.70
CA VAL A 225 -12.77 -2.04 -11.96
C VAL A 225 -12.98 -1.06 -13.10
N GLN A 226 -11.89 -0.56 -13.67
CA GLN A 226 -11.96 0.17 -14.93
C GLN A 226 -12.27 -0.83 -16.06
N LYS A 227 -13.54 -0.90 -16.48
CA LYS A 227 -13.89 -1.58 -17.74
C LYS A 227 -13.81 -0.58 -18.89
N PRO A 228 -13.10 -0.90 -20.00
CA PRO A 228 -12.87 0.03 -21.10
C PRO A 228 -14.12 0.42 -21.90
N SER A 229 -15.30 -0.16 -21.64
CA SER A 229 -16.49 0.05 -22.48
C SER A 229 -17.82 0.26 -21.75
N ALA A 230 -17.87 0.25 -20.41
CA ALA A 230 -19.14 0.38 -19.68
C ALA A 230 -18.94 0.77 -18.20
N GLY A 231 -18.77 2.08 -17.93
CA GLY A 231 -18.81 2.66 -16.59
C GLY A 231 -17.75 2.17 -15.59
N GLN A 232 -17.50 2.96 -14.54
CA GLN A 232 -16.74 2.50 -13.39
C GLN A 232 -17.61 1.53 -12.58
N GLY A 233 -17.25 0.25 -12.57
CA GLY A 233 -17.83 -0.71 -11.64
C GLY A 233 -16.92 -0.84 -10.41
N SER A 234 -17.46 -0.74 -9.21
CA SER A 234 -16.71 -1.05 -7.98
C SER A 234 -17.02 -2.49 -7.55
N ARG A 235 -15.99 -3.24 -7.16
CA ARG A 235 -16.14 -4.53 -6.46
C ARG A 235 -15.73 -4.35 -5.01
N SER A 236 -16.65 -4.58 -4.10
CA SER A 236 -16.43 -4.49 -2.66
C SER A 236 -16.20 -5.86 -2.07
N PHE A 237 -15.15 -6.03 -1.26
CA PHE A 237 -14.87 -7.22 -0.47
C PHE A 237 -14.87 -6.84 1.01
N GLN A 238 -15.51 -7.64 1.86
CA GLN A 238 -15.49 -7.43 3.31
C GLN A 238 -14.58 -8.45 3.98
N PHE A 239 -13.69 -7.95 4.82
CA PHE A 239 -12.74 -8.75 5.59
C PHE A 239 -12.86 -8.44 7.08
N GLN A 240 -12.58 -9.43 7.90
CA GLN A 240 -12.44 -9.33 9.33
C GLN A 240 -11.10 -9.90 9.77
N VAL A 241 -10.49 -9.26 10.77
CA VAL A 241 -9.22 -9.69 11.38
C VAL A 241 -9.47 -10.11 12.83
N GLU A 242 -8.62 -11.00 13.34
CA GLU A 242 -8.79 -11.58 14.68
C GLU A 242 -8.35 -10.63 15.80
N ASN A 243 -7.41 -9.72 15.54
CA ASN A 243 -6.87 -8.80 16.53
C ASN A 243 -6.56 -7.40 15.96
N GLU A 244 -6.41 -6.42 16.86
CA GLU A 244 -6.25 -4.99 16.51
C GLU A 244 -4.92 -4.70 15.79
N ASP A 245 -3.84 -5.31 16.26
CA ASP A 245 -2.51 -5.10 15.69
C ASP A 245 -2.43 -5.61 14.25
N GLU A 246 -3.01 -6.78 13.98
CA GLU A 246 -3.14 -7.32 12.62
C GLU A 246 -4.10 -6.48 11.77
N TYR A 247 -5.20 -5.99 12.33
CA TYR A 247 -6.13 -5.09 11.64
C TYR A 247 -5.41 -3.84 11.15
N LEU A 248 -4.71 -3.14 12.04
CA LEU A 248 -3.93 -1.94 11.71
C LEU A 248 -2.81 -2.24 10.70
N SER A 249 -2.15 -3.39 10.86
CA SER A 249 -1.07 -3.83 9.97
C SER A 249 -1.58 -4.14 8.56
N TRP A 250 -2.72 -4.84 8.43
CA TRP A 250 -3.34 -5.14 7.14
C TRP A 250 -3.87 -3.90 6.44
N MET A 251 -4.55 -3.01 7.17
CA MET A 251 -5.02 -1.72 6.64
C MET A 251 -3.85 -0.91 6.06
N THR A 252 -2.76 -0.79 6.83
CA THR A 252 -1.57 -0.03 6.40
C THR A 252 -0.92 -0.65 5.17
N ALA A 253 -0.80 -1.98 5.12
CA ALA A 253 -0.16 -2.68 4.01
C ALA A 253 -1.01 -2.56 2.73
N LEU A 254 -2.31 -2.84 2.81
CA LEU A 254 -3.24 -2.72 1.68
C LEU A 254 -3.30 -1.28 1.15
N GLU A 255 -3.37 -0.28 2.03
CA GLU A 255 -3.34 1.13 1.63
C GLU A 255 -2.04 1.50 0.90
N SER A 256 -0.89 0.94 1.32
CA SER A 256 0.39 1.23 0.67
C SER A 256 0.47 0.69 -0.74
N VAL A 257 0.01 -0.55 -0.96
CA VAL A 257 0.01 -1.20 -2.28
C VAL A 257 -1.08 -0.63 -3.19
N ALA A 258 -2.26 -0.37 -2.64
CA ALA A 258 -3.37 0.19 -3.41
C ALA A 258 -3.08 1.59 -3.99
N ARG A 259 -2.12 2.30 -3.39
CA ARG A 259 -1.71 3.65 -3.79
C ARG A 259 -0.33 3.72 -4.44
N TYR A 260 0.13 2.62 -5.03
CA TYR A 260 1.38 2.59 -5.78
C TYR A 260 1.39 3.58 -6.97
N ASP A 261 0.22 3.82 -7.56
CA ASP A 261 -0.03 4.86 -8.55
C ASP A 261 0.47 6.25 -8.13
N LEU A 262 0.19 6.65 -6.88
CA LEU A 262 0.63 7.94 -6.32
C LEU A 262 2.16 8.00 -6.16
N PHE A 263 2.79 6.88 -5.82
CA PHE A 263 4.26 6.81 -5.73
C PHE A 263 4.92 6.87 -7.11
N GLN A 264 4.36 6.19 -8.11
CA GLN A 264 4.84 6.27 -9.50
C GLN A 264 4.71 7.69 -10.06
N LEU A 265 3.55 8.33 -9.84
CA LEU A 265 3.32 9.71 -10.25
C LEU A 265 4.37 10.64 -9.65
N GLN A 266 4.57 10.55 -8.33
CA GLN A 266 5.55 11.37 -7.64
C GLN A 266 6.97 11.13 -8.17
N ALA A 267 7.37 9.87 -8.36
CA ALA A 267 8.67 9.53 -8.92
C ALA A 267 8.87 10.10 -10.33
N SER A 268 7.82 10.02 -11.16
CA SER A 268 7.83 10.51 -12.54
C SER A 268 7.93 12.02 -12.62
N ILE A 269 7.27 12.74 -11.70
CA ILE A 269 7.21 14.21 -11.72
C ILE A 269 8.42 14.88 -11.04
N ARG A 270 9.05 14.23 -10.06
CA ARG A 270 10.06 14.82 -9.16
C ARG A 270 11.23 15.53 -9.86
N HIS A 271 11.60 15.05 -11.03
CA HIS A 271 12.80 15.46 -11.78
C HIS A 271 12.50 16.00 -13.18
N VAL A 272 11.22 16.27 -13.48
CA VAL A 272 10.83 16.80 -14.79
C VAL A 272 11.32 18.24 -14.93
N PRO A 273 12.13 18.55 -15.95
CA PRO A 273 12.70 19.90 -16.12
C PRO A 273 11.85 20.82 -17.00
N ASN A 274 10.88 20.27 -17.75
CA ASN A 274 10.07 21.01 -18.73
C ASN A 274 8.59 21.02 -18.33
N GLN A 275 7.94 22.17 -18.50
CA GLN A 275 6.51 22.36 -18.32
C GLN A 275 5.66 21.37 -19.12
N ASP A 276 5.93 21.19 -20.42
CA ASP A 276 5.08 20.34 -21.28
C ASP A 276 5.09 18.87 -20.81
N ASP A 277 6.26 18.37 -20.43
CA ASP A 277 6.41 17.02 -19.91
C ASP A 277 5.75 16.88 -18.53
N TYR A 278 5.83 17.92 -17.69
CA TYR A 278 5.21 17.94 -16.36
C TYR A 278 3.69 17.85 -16.51
N VAL A 279 3.10 18.71 -17.34
CA VAL A 279 1.66 18.74 -17.61
C VAL A 279 1.21 17.44 -18.26
N ARG A 280 1.96 16.90 -19.23
CA ARG A 280 1.62 15.64 -19.89
C ARG A 280 1.59 14.46 -18.92
N ILE A 281 2.60 14.33 -18.06
CA ILE A 281 2.65 13.27 -17.04
C ILE A 281 1.51 13.46 -16.06
N LEU A 282 1.32 14.68 -15.52
CA LEU A 282 0.25 14.91 -14.55
C LEU A 282 -1.13 14.61 -15.16
N SER A 283 -1.36 15.02 -16.41
CA SER A 283 -2.60 14.77 -17.15
C SER A 283 -2.88 13.28 -17.36
N SER A 284 -1.86 12.43 -17.47
CA SER A 284 -2.08 10.98 -17.63
C SER A 284 -2.53 10.29 -16.35
N TYR A 285 -2.43 10.96 -15.19
CA TYR A 285 -2.89 10.46 -13.89
C TYR A 285 -4.17 11.15 -13.38
N CYS A 286 -4.61 12.25 -14.01
CA CYS A 286 -5.83 12.95 -13.60
C CYS A 286 -7.11 12.23 -14.07
N PRO A 287 -8.17 12.19 -13.25
CA PRO A 287 -8.27 12.73 -11.89
C PRO A 287 -7.50 11.87 -10.86
N ILE A 288 -6.64 12.51 -10.07
CA ILE A 288 -5.85 11.83 -9.04
C ILE A 288 -6.66 11.74 -7.76
N ASN A 289 -6.91 10.54 -7.27
CA ASN A 289 -7.65 10.32 -6.02
C ASN A 289 -6.71 9.95 -4.87
N ILE A 290 -6.77 10.70 -3.77
CA ILE A 290 -5.89 10.57 -2.61
C ILE A 290 -6.74 10.39 -1.34
N PRO A 291 -6.72 9.20 -0.71
CA PRO A 291 -7.38 9.01 0.58
C PRO A 291 -6.71 9.85 1.67
N LEU A 292 -7.50 10.55 2.48
CA LEU A 292 -6.96 11.36 3.57
C LEU A 292 -6.25 10.53 4.64
N ALA A 293 -6.68 9.27 4.85
CA ALA A 293 -6.00 8.35 5.75
C ALA A 293 -4.55 8.09 5.31
N TRP A 294 -4.36 7.75 4.02
CA TRP A 294 -3.05 7.54 3.42
C TRP A 294 -2.15 8.78 3.56
N GLN A 295 -2.68 9.95 3.20
CA GLN A 295 -1.95 11.21 3.27
C GLN A 295 -1.49 11.52 4.71
N ARG A 296 -2.42 11.45 5.68
CA ARG A 296 -2.13 11.74 7.09
C ARG A 296 -1.14 10.74 7.67
N ASN A 297 -1.26 9.46 7.33
CA ASN A 297 -0.31 8.42 7.72
C ASN A 297 1.09 8.70 7.17
N ARG A 298 1.17 9.17 5.91
CA ARG A 298 2.42 9.55 5.28
C ARG A 298 3.08 10.76 5.95
N ILE A 299 2.31 11.81 6.22
CA ILE A 299 2.80 13.00 6.95
C ILE A 299 3.29 12.58 8.35
N ALA A 300 2.48 11.83 9.10
CA ALA A 300 2.86 11.39 10.44
C ALA A 300 4.14 10.53 10.46
N LYS A 301 4.38 9.71 9.42
CA LYS A 301 5.64 8.95 9.27
C LYS A 301 6.82 9.89 9.02
N GLU A 302 6.65 10.89 8.16
CA GLU A 302 7.69 11.88 7.85
C GLU A 302 8.02 12.77 9.06
N GLU A 303 7.01 13.20 9.82
CA GLU A 303 7.19 13.96 11.08
C GLU A 303 7.95 13.14 12.13
N LYS A 304 7.63 11.85 12.27
CA LYS A 304 8.38 10.94 13.16
C LYS A 304 9.84 10.79 12.74
N GLN A 305 10.12 10.77 11.44
CA GLN A 305 11.48 10.63 10.91
C GLN A 305 12.29 11.92 11.04
N THR A 306 11.67 13.07 10.78
CA THR A 306 12.32 14.38 10.80
C THR A 306 12.35 15.01 12.20
N GLY A 307 11.52 14.54 13.13
CA GLY A 307 11.34 15.12 14.46
C GLY A 307 10.59 16.45 14.47
N ILE A 308 10.13 16.92 13.32
CA ILE A 308 9.36 18.17 13.18
C ILE A 308 7.88 17.82 13.28
N GLN A 309 7.23 18.20 14.38
CA GLN A 309 5.77 18.11 14.49
C GLN A 309 5.15 19.35 13.84
N ARG A 310 4.32 19.18 12.80
CA ARG A 310 3.47 20.28 12.34
C ARG A 310 2.36 20.51 13.37
N ARG A 311 1.81 21.74 13.37
CA ARG A 311 0.69 22.10 14.23
C ARG A 311 -0.49 21.17 13.91
N ASP A 312 -0.92 20.40 14.89
CA ASP A 312 -1.90 19.33 14.70
C ASP A 312 -3.24 19.91 14.20
N SER A 313 -3.55 19.71 12.93
CA SER A 313 -4.79 20.17 12.30
C SER A 313 -6.02 19.42 12.83
N LYS A 314 -5.82 18.34 13.61
CA LYS A 314 -6.90 17.54 14.20
C LYS A 314 -7.79 18.31 15.18
N ASN A 315 -7.27 19.38 15.82
CA ASN A 315 -7.98 20.09 16.89
C ASN A 315 -8.14 21.60 16.60
N MET A 316 -8.58 21.95 15.40
CA MET A 316 -8.90 23.35 15.08
C MET A 316 -10.00 23.88 16.01
N PRO A 317 -9.85 25.01 16.71
CA PRO A 317 -10.87 25.50 17.64
C PRO A 317 -12.15 25.93 16.90
N MET A 318 -13.34 25.77 17.51
CA MET A 318 -14.60 26.21 16.90
C MET A 318 -14.62 27.71 16.57
N LEU A 319 -13.85 28.52 17.29
CA LEU A 319 -13.70 29.95 16.96
C LEU A 319 -13.09 30.16 15.57
N GLN A 320 -12.17 29.29 15.14
CA GLN A 320 -11.62 29.34 13.79
C GLN A 320 -12.63 28.86 12.75
N VAL A 321 -13.43 27.83 13.08
CA VAL A 321 -14.53 27.36 12.23
C VAL A 321 -15.54 28.48 11.98
N ILE A 322 -15.93 29.20 13.04
CA ILE A 322 -16.86 30.34 12.95
C ILE A 322 -16.29 31.43 12.02
N LYS A 323 -15.01 31.80 12.18
CA LYS A 323 -14.35 32.77 11.29
C LYS A 323 -14.32 32.33 9.83
N ASP A 324 -14.15 31.03 9.59
CA ASP A 324 -14.21 30.49 8.23
C ASP A 324 -15.63 30.56 7.66
N ILE A 325 -16.66 30.27 8.47
CA ILE A 325 -18.07 30.43 8.06
C ILE A 325 -18.40 31.89 7.73
N GLU A 326 -17.85 32.86 8.48
CA GLU A 326 -18.06 34.29 8.18
C GLU A 326 -17.39 34.72 6.88
N ARG A 327 -16.21 34.15 6.58
CA ARG A 327 -15.41 34.51 5.40
C ARG A 327 -15.89 33.82 4.12
N ASP A 328 -16.29 32.56 4.22
CA ASP A 328 -16.56 31.69 3.08
C ASP A 328 -18.07 31.61 2.77
N SER A 329 -18.42 31.37 1.51
CA SER A 329 -19.82 31.11 1.12
C SER A 329 -20.17 29.62 1.29
N TYR A 330 -21.40 29.33 1.68
CA TYR A 330 -21.92 27.98 1.88
C TYR A 330 -23.13 27.73 0.99
N VAL A 331 -23.22 26.53 0.42
CA VAL A 331 -24.40 26.03 -0.29
C VAL A 331 -24.82 24.72 0.37
N ILE A 332 -26.04 24.67 0.92
CA ILE A 332 -26.56 23.48 1.61
C ILE A 332 -27.82 23.02 0.89
N ASP A 333 -27.86 21.77 0.43
CA ASP A 333 -28.94 21.22 -0.40
C ASP A 333 -29.28 22.09 -1.63
N GLY A 334 -28.26 22.69 -2.24
CA GLY A 334 -28.40 23.62 -3.37
C GLY A 334 -28.85 25.04 -2.98
N ILE A 335 -29.11 25.32 -1.71
CA ILE A 335 -29.52 26.64 -1.21
C ILE A 335 -28.29 27.42 -0.76
N THR A 336 -28.03 28.58 -1.36
CA THR A 336 -26.95 29.47 -0.90
C THR A 336 -27.31 30.07 0.45
N MET A 337 -26.46 29.84 1.45
CA MET A 337 -26.62 30.39 2.79
C MET A 337 -26.06 31.80 2.82
N THR A 338 -26.89 32.77 3.20
CA THR A 338 -26.45 34.14 3.43
C THR A 338 -25.77 34.25 4.79
N THR A 339 -24.53 34.74 4.80
CA THR A 339 -23.77 35.02 6.03
C THR A 339 -23.94 36.46 6.51
N THR A 340 -24.75 37.27 5.80
CA THR A 340 -25.02 38.68 6.12
C THR A 340 -25.67 38.89 7.48
N ASP A 341 -26.46 37.91 7.95
CA ASP A 341 -27.09 37.93 9.28
C ASP A 341 -26.27 37.12 10.33
N GLY A 342 -25.01 36.80 9.98
CA GLY A 342 -24.06 36.05 10.80
C GLY A 342 -24.02 34.55 10.50
N VAL A 343 -23.14 33.83 11.21
CA VAL A 343 -22.92 32.38 11.08
C VAL A 343 -24.12 31.51 11.45
N ASN A 344 -25.15 32.12 12.07
CA ASN A 344 -26.26 31.40 12.66
C ASN A 344 -27.10 30.67 11.61
N ASN A 345 -27.22 31.18 10.38
CA ASN A 345 -28.05 30.57 9.35
C ASN A 345 -27.56 29.16 8.95
N VAL A 346 -26.25 29.00 8.76
CA VAL A 346 -25.63 27.69 8.45
C VAL A 346 -25.86 26.70 9.59
N ILE A 347 -25.62 27.12 10.83
CA ILE A 347 -25.74 26.27 12.02
C ILE A 347 -27.20 25.89 12.25
N GLN A 348 -28.11 26.87 12.23
CA GLN A 348 -29.55 26.66 12.44
C GLN A 348 -30.14 25.72 11.40
N TYR A 349 -29.77 25.88 10.12
CA TYR A 349 -30.25 25.01 9.06
C TYR A 349 -29.80 23.56 9.29
N LEU A 350 -28.51 23.34 9.52
CA LEU A 350 -27.97 21.98 9.77
C LEU A 350 -28.57 21.34 11.02
N VAL A 351 -28.69 22.08 12.12
CA VAL A 351 -29.33 21.58 13.35
C VAL A 351 -30.80 21.24 13.09
N GLY A 352 -31.54 22.11 12.39
CA GLY A 352 -32.93 21.87 12.02
C GLY A 352 -33.11 20.56 11.26
N ARG A 353 -32.30 20.32 10.22
CA ARG A 353 -32.35 19.08 9.42
C ARG A 353 -32.06 17.82 10.24
N VAL A 354 -31.10 17.89 11.15
CA VAL A 354 -30.79 16.75 12.05
C VAL A 354 -31.93 16.53 13.06
N MET A 355 -32.51 17.60 13.59
CA MET A 355 -33.62 17.51 14.54
C MET A 355 -34.89 16.96 13.90
N GLU A 356 -35.21 17.34 12.67
CA GLU A 356 -36.31 16.76 11.89
C GLU A 356 -36.13 15.24 11.75
N TYR A 357 -34.94 14.78 11.37
CA TYR A 357 -34.62 13.35 11.29
C TYR A 357 -34.79 12.64 12.64
N LEU A 358 -34.29 13.24 13.73
CA LEU A 358 -34.40 12.64 15.07
C LEU A 358 -35.85 12.57 15.57
N GLN A 359 -36.70 13.53 15.21
CA GLN A 359 -38.13 13.50 15.55
C GLN A 359 -38.88 12.39 14.83
N ASP A 360 -38.50 12.09 13.58
CA ASP A 360 -39.10 11.02 12.78
C ASP A 360 -38.61 9.61 13.18
N THR A 361 -37.43 9.50 13.80
CA THR A 361 -36.83 8.20 14.24
C THR A 361 -37.00 7.89 15.72
N ASP A 362 -37.37 8.85 16.57
CA ASP A 362 -37.59 8.59 17.99
C ASP A 362 -38.93 7.86 18.22
N ASP A 363 -38.83 6.58 18.61
CA ASP A 363 -39.91 5.80 19.23
C ASP A 363 -40.38 6.51 20.52
N PRO A 364 -41.69 6.63 20.82
CA PRO A 364 -42.18 7.35 22.00
C PRO A 364 -41.68 6.68 23.30
N ALA A 365 -40.57 7.17 23.84
CA ALA A 365 -39.87 6.48 24.92
C ALA A 365 -40.45 6.79 26.32
N PRO A 366 -40.41 5.82 27.25
CA PRO A 366 -40.99 5.90 28.59
C PRO A 366 -40.29 6.91 29.50
N THR A 367 -41.02 7.33 30.54
CA THR A 367 -40.64 8.28 31.59
C THR A 367 -39.27 7.98 32.21
N VAL A 368 -38.30 8.88 32.02
CA VAL A 368 -36.95 8.77 32.61
C VAL A 368 -36.80 9.77 33.76
N THR A 369 -36.29 9.33 34.91
CA THR A 369 -36.36 10.06 36.19
C THR A 369 -35.10 10.85 36.57
N SER A 370 -33.96 10.71 35.88
CA SER A 370 -32.70 11.38 36.28
C SER A 370 -32.29 12.56 35.37
N PRO A 371 -31.72 13.66 35.92
CA PRO A 371 -31.20 14.78 35.14
C PRO A 371 -30.11 14.39 34.12
N ALA A 372 -29.21 13.47 34.47
CA ALA A 372 -28.16 12.99 33.58
C ALA A 372 -28.72 12.17 32.39
N ALA A 373 -29.75 11.36 32.64
CA ALA A 373 -30.41 10.61 31.58
C ALA A 373 -31.29 11.50 30.68
N ARG A 374 -31.81 12.63 31.21
CA ARG A 374 -32.44 13.68 30.41
C ARG A 374 -31.45 14.39 29.49
N MET A 375 -30.24 14.73 29.96
CA MET A 375 -29.20 15.31 29.11
C MET A 375 -28.68 14.31 28.06
N ALA A 376 -28.52 13.04 28.40
CA ALA A 376 -28.12 12.00 27.44
C ALA A 376 -29.21 11.70 26.37
N LYS A 377 -30.47 12.08 26.64
CA LYS A 377 -31.58 12.07 25.68
C LYS A 377 -31.83 13.43 25.00
N ALA A 378 -31.05 14.47 25.30
CA ALA A 378 -31.23 15.77 24.64
C ALA A 378 -30.87 15.65 23.16
N THR A 379 -31.89 15.49 22.32
CA THR A 379 -31.80 15.39 20.86
C THR A 379 -31.05 16.58 20.28
N GLU A 380 -31.27 17.77 20.85
CA GLU A 380 -30.55 19.00 20.48
C GLU A 380 -29.04 18.92 20.75
N ALA A 381 -28.61 18.41 21.91
CA ALA A 381 -27.19 18.27 22.21
C ALA A 381 -26.49 17.26 21.28
N LYS A 382 -27.19 16.17 20.90
CA LYS A 382 -26.70 15.21 19.92
C LYS A 382 -26.63 15.82 18.52
N ALA A 383 -27.65 16.58 18.12
CA ALA A 383 -27.68 17.29 16.85
C ALA A 383 -26.52 18.29 16.76
N LEU A 384 -26.33 19.13 17.79
CA LEU A 384 -25.23 20.08 17.88
C LEU A 384 -23.86 19.40 17.80
N SER A 385 -23.66 18.30 18.52
CA SER A 385 -22.39 17.55 18.46
C SER A 385 -22.12 16.98 17.06
N PHE A 386 -23.16 16.52 16.35
CA PHE A 386 -23.01 16.05 14.98
C PHE A 386 -22.72 17.20 14.01
N VAL A 387 -23.44 18.30 14.11
CA VAL A 387 -23.22 19.52 13.32
C VAL A 387 -21.83 20.08 13.56
N GLU A 388 -21.34 20.08 14.80
CA GLU A 388 -19.97 20.49 15.13
C GLU A 388 -18.93 19.68 14.32
N ARG A 389 -19.12 18.36 14.20
CA ARG A 389 -18.23 17.50 13.40
C ARG A 389 -18.27 17.87 11.92
N ILE A 390 -19.46 18.11 11.36
CA ILE A 390 -19.64 18.54 9.97
C ILE A 390 -18.93 19.87 9.73
N LEU A 391 -19.17 20.86 10.59
CA LEU A 391 -18.61 22.21 10.44
C LEU A 391 -17.08 22.20 10.49
N ARG A 392 -16.49 21.49 11.46
CA ARG A 392 -15.04 21.28 11.53
C ARG A 392 -14.50 20.65 10.25
N GLY A 393 -15.18 19.61 9.78
CA GLY A 393 -14.80 18.89 8.56
C GLY A 393 -15.00 19.68 7.27
N SER A 394 -15.82 20.73 7.28
CA SER A 394 -16.13 21.60 6.14
C SER A 394 -15.29 22.87 6.07
N SER A 395 -14.60 23.23 7.15
CA SER A 395 -13.82 24.47 7.19
C SER A 395 -12.70 24.44 6.16
N ARG A 396 -12.56 25.55 5.42
CA ARG A 396 -11.52 25.73 4.41
C ARG A 396 -10.13 25.81 5.01
N THR A 397 -9.95 26.29 6.25
CA THR A 397 -8.63 26.28 6.90
C THR A 397 -8.10 24.85 7.02
N GLN A 398 -8.92 23.92 7.51
CA GLN A 398 -8.51 22.52 7.65
C GLN A 398 -8.49 21.81 6.30
N SER A 399 -9.59 21.89 5.56
CA SER A 399 -9.78 21.19 4.29
C SER A 399 -8.82 21.68 3.21
N GLY A 400 -8.57 22.98 3.13
CA GLY A 400 -7.60 23.56 2.21
C GLY A 400 -6.16 23.22 2.57
N GLY A 401 -5.84 23.08 3.86
CA GLY A 401 -4.55 22.55 4.32
C GLY A 401 -4.36 21.09 3.90
N ASP A 402 -5.38 20.25 4.11
CA ASP A 402 -5.37 18.85 3.67
C ASP A 402 -5.17 18.76 2.13
N ILE A 403 -5.90 19.57 1.34
CA ILE A 403 -5.74 19.61 -0.14
C ILE A 403 -4.33 20.07 -0.54
N TYR A 404 -3.83 21.15 0.07
CA TYR A 404 -2.49 21.68 -0.19
C TYR A 404 -1.41 20.64 0.08
N ASP A 405 -1.49 19.93 1.21
CA ASP A 405 -0.53 18.90 1.56
C ASP A 405 -0.57 17.75 0.55
N ALA A 406 -1.74 17.39 0.01
CA ALA A 406 -1.87 16.29 -0.95
C ALA A 406 -1.21 16.65 -2.28
N ILE A 407 -1.48 17.86 -2.78
CA ILE A 407 -0.82 18.40 -3.98
C ILE A 407 0.69 18.50 -3.73
N SER A 408 1.11 19.04 -2.58
CA SER A 408 2.52 19.21 -2.24
C SER A 408 3.29 17.90 -2.15
N ILE A 409 2.63 16.82 -1.72
CA ILE A 409 3.21 15.47 -1.66
C ILE A 409 3.31 14.87 -3.07
N VAL A 410 2.18 14.81 -3.79
CA VAL A 410 2.07 14.01 -5.01
C VAL A 410 2.64 14.74 -6.23
N CYS A 411 2.45 16.05 -6.31
CA CYS A 411 2.90 16.89 -7.43
C CYS A 411 4.27 17.56 -7.16
N SER A 412 4.99 17.10 -6.13
CA SER A 412 6.26 17.67 -5.70
C SER A 412 7.34 17.62 -6.78
N ASN A 413 7.92 18.77 -7.12
CA ASN A 413 9.07 18.89 -7.99
C ASN A 413 10.05 19.91 -7.38
N LYS A 414 11.35 19.62 -7.43
CA LYS A 414 12.39 20.46 -6.80
C LYS A 414 12.46 21.89 -7.34
N GLN A 415 12.05 22.11 -8.57
CA GLN A 415 12.14 23.40 -9.26
C GLN A 415 10.84 24.20 -9.19
N LEU A 416 9.78 23.63 -8.59
CA LEU A 416 8.44 24.20 -8.61
C LEU A 416 7.96 24.59 -7.20
N LEU A 417 6.97 25.46 -7.17
CA LEU A 417 6.24 25.91 -5.99
C LEU A 417 4.75 25.68 -6.21
N VAL A 418 4.07 25.25 -5.16
CA VAL A 418 2.61 25.16 -5.11
C VAL A 418 2.10 26.42 -4.44
N CYS A 419 1.25 27.19 -5.11
CA CYS A 419 0.69 28.43 -4.57
C CYS A 419 -0.83 28.38 -4.58
N PRO A 420 -1.49 28.51 -3.41
CA PRO A 420 -2.95 28.56 -3.35
C PRO A 420 -3.48 29.83 -4.01
N VAL A 421 -4.57 29.70 -4.74
CA VAL A 421 -5.31 30.80 -5.35
C VAL A 421 -6.52 31.11 -4.46
N SER A 422 -6.46 32.22 -3.73
CA SER A 422 -7.46 32.55 -2.70
C SER A 422 -8.61 33.44 -3.17
N HIS A 423 -8.50 34.09 -4.33
CA HIS A 423 -9.52 35.05 -4.80
C HIS A 423 -10.74 34.38 -5.45
N ASP A 424 -10.60 33.14 -5.92
CA ASP A 424 -11.66 32.39 -6.63
C ASP A 424 -12.17 31.21 -5.78
N ALA A 425 -12.45 31.46 -4.51
CA ALA A 425 -12.95 30.41 -3.62
C ALA A 425 -14.40 30.02 -3.97
N LEU A 426 -14.59 28.84 -4.54
CA LEU A 426 -15.92 28.25 -4.77
C LEU A 426 -16.64 28.01 -3.43
N PRO A 427 -17.99 28.11 -3.37
CA PRO A 427 -18.73 27.85 -2.13
C PRO A 427 -18.47 26.47 -1.54
N VAL A 428 -18.46 26.37 -0.21
CA VAL A 428 -18.47 25.07 0.48
C VAL A 428 -19.83 24.42 0.26
N GLN A 429 -19.84 23.26 -0.39
CA GLN A 429 -21.07 22.55 -0.70
C GLN A 429 -21.32 21.44 0.33
N ILE A 430 -22.55 21.40 0.83
CA ILE A 430 -23.02 20.40 1.79
C ILE A 430 -24.32 19.81 1.26
N ASP A 431 -24.31 18.50 1.00
CA ASP A 431 -25.48 17.77 0.51
C ASP A 431 -25.96 16.81 1.59
N ILE A 432 -27.22 16.93 1.99
CA ILE A 432 -27.84 16.12 3.03
C ILE A 432 -28.71 15.05 2.38
N THR A 433 -28.43 13.80 2.71
CA THR A 433 -29.21 12.64 2.26
C THR A 433 -29.84 11.96 3.47
N VAL A 434 -31.17 11.91 3.48
CA VAL A 434 -31.95 11.26 4.54
C VAL A 434 -32.53 9.97 3.98
N ALA A 435 -32.16 8.85 4.60
CA ALA A 435 -32.73 7.52 4.36
C ALA A 435 -33.42 7.01 5.64
N PRO A 436 -34.32 6.02 5.56
CA PRO A 436 -35.12 5.56 6.70
C PRO A 436 -34.30 5.23 7.96
N ASP A 437 -33.10 4.67 7.78
CA ASP A 437 -32.23 4.25 8.88
C ASP A 437 -30.91 5.04 8.96
N ALA A 438 -30.75 6.09 8.14
CA ALA A 438 -29.48 6.80 8.06
C ALA A 438 -29.64 8.27 7.68
N PHE A 439 -29.00 9.14 8.46
CA PHE A 439 -28.78 10.53 8.12
C PHE A 439 -27.34 10.74 7.68
N GLN A 440 -27.13 11.06 6.41
CA GLN A 440 -25.81 11.25 5.80
C GLN A 440 -25.63 12.68 5.30
N VAL A 441 -24.46 13.25 5.56
CA VAL A 441 -24.07 14.58 5.09
C VAL A 441 -22.78 14.45 4.30
N ASN A 442 -22.79 14.86 3.04
CA ASN A 442 -21.63 14.90 2.17
C ASN A 442 -21.14 16.34 2.06
N VAL A 443 -19.84 16.53 2.26
CA VAL A 443 -19.20 17.84 2.26
C VAL A 443 -18.16 17.87 1.16
N PHE A 444 -18.21 18.92 0.35
CA PHE A 444 -17.31 19.19 -0.76
C PHE A 444 -16.64 20.55 -0.57
N VAL A 445 -15.31 20.56 -0.54
CA VAL A 445 -14.52 21.79 -0.46
C VAL A 445 -13.57 21.82 -1.64
N VAL A 446 -13.67 22.85 -2.48
CA VAL A 446 -12.83 23.03 -3.66
C VAL A 446 -11.81 24.15 -3.42
N MET A 447 -10.58 23.91 -3.82
CA MET A 447 -9.46 24.85 -3.75
C MET A 447 -8.67 24.83 -5.06
N HIS A 448 -8.22 25.99 -5.51
CA HIS A 448 -7.39 26.11 -6.71
C HIS A 448 -5.93 26.42 -6.34
N PHE A 449 -5.02 25.87 -7.12
CA PHE A 449 -3.58 26.04 -6.92
C PHE A 449 -2.88 26.30 -8.26
N LYS A 450 -1.86 27.15 -8.21
CA LYS A 450 -0.92 27.36 -9.32
C LYS A 450 0.39 26.64 -9.01
N ILE A 451 0.91 25.95 -10.02
CA ILE A 451 2.25 25.39 -10.00
C ILE A 451 3.15 26.37 -10.76
N MET A 452 4.15 26.93 -10.10
CA MET A 452 5.03 27.97 -10.66
C MET A 452 6.50 27.58 -10.49
N THR A 453 7.37 28.14 -11.33
CA THR A 453 8.82 27.95 -11.20
C THR A 453 9.39 28.70 -10.00
N GLN A 454 10.41 28.15 -9.36
CA GLN A 454 11.20 28.85 -8.33
C GLN A 454 12.11 29.91 -8.93
N ASP A 455 12.44 29.82 -10.22
CA ASP A 455 13.34 30.73 -10.88
C ASP A 455 12.66 32.08 -11.11
N THR A 456 13.19 33.11 -10.46
CA THR A 456 12.68 34.51 -10.53
C THR A 456 13.16 35.24 -11.79
N SER A 457 14.05 34.62 -12.57
CA SER A 457 14.63 35.21 -13.78
C SER A 457 13.81 34.92 -15.05
N ALA A 458 13.00 33.87 -15.05
CA ALA A 458 12.00 33.61 -16.08
C ALA A 458 10.71 34.38 -15.73
N SER A 459 9.99 34.91 -16.72
CA SER A 459 8.63 35.40 -16.49
C SER A 459 7.85 34.31 -15.75
N VAL A 460 7.23 34.62 -14.61
CA VAL A 460 6.52 33.66 -13.75
C VAL A 460 5.50 32.90 -14.60
N ALA A 461 5.91 31.74 -15.11
CA ALA A 461 5.10 30.92 -15.99
C ALA A 461 4.34 29.95 -15.10
N ASP A 462 3.01 30.05 -15.11
CA ASP A 462 2.11 29.07 -14.53
C ASP A 462 2.33 27.75 -15.30
N TRP A 463 3.02 26.78 -14.69
CA TRP A 463 3.24 25.46 -15.31
C TRP A 463 1.93 24.69 -15.42
N ALA A 464 1.11 24.74 -14.38
CA ALA A 464 -0.20 24.11 -14.33
C ALA A 464 -1.11 24.85 -13.34
N ARG A 465 -2.43 24.75 -13.57
CA ARG A 465 -3.46 25.09 -12.58
C ARG A 465 -4.16 23.81 -12.15
N LEU A 466 -4.23 23.60 -10.84
CA LEU A 466 -4.82 22.41 -10.25
C LEU A 466 -6.07 22.77 -9.46
N GLU A 467 -7.12 21.99 -9.65
CA GLU A 467 -8.27 21.96 -8.77
C GLU A 467 -8.10 20.79 -7.79
N GLY A 468 -8.17 21.08 -6.50
CA GLY A 468 -8.26 20.07 -5.47
C GLY A 468 -9.64 20.10 -4.83
N THR A 469 -10.35 18.97 -4.89
CA THR A 469 -11.67 18.80 -4.31
C THR A 469 -11.62 17.79 -3.18
N LEU A 470 -11.81 18.26 -1.95
CA LEU A 470 -11.97 17.41 -0.78
C LEU A 470 -13.42 16.94 -0.67
N LYS A 471 -13.60 15.61 -0.58
CA LYS A 471 -14.90 14.94 -0.38
C LYS A 471 -14.90 14.25 0.99
N ARG A 472 -15.87 14.57 1.84
CA ARG A 472 -16.07 13.92 3.16
C ARG A 472 -17.52 13.52 3.36
N SER A 473 -17.75 12.42 4.06
CA SER A 473 -19.09 11.96 4.41
C SER A 473 -19.20 11.75 5.91
N PHE A 474 -20.27 12.29 6.49
CA PHE A 474 -20.62 12.19 7.89
C PHE A 474 -21.95 11.46 7.99
N THR A 475 -21.96 10.31 8.67
CA THR A 475 -23.20 9.61 8.96
C THR A 475 -23.50 9.76 10.44
N TYR A 476 -24.73 10.14 10.77
CA TYR A 476 -25.17 10.26 12.16
C TYR A 476 -25.01 8.91 12.86
N GLY A 477 -24.54 8.92 14.11
CA GLY A 477 -24.25 7.71 14.89
C GLY A 477 -22.99 6.94 14.49
N LEU A 478 -22.35 7.26 13.36
CA LEU A 478 -21.10 6.61 12.92
C LEU A 478 -19.87 7.50 13.10
N VAL A 479 -18.71 6.85 13.14
CA VAL A 479 -17.41 7.52 13.09
C VAL A 479 -17.25 8.16 11.71
N ALA A 480 -16.83 9.42 11.68
CA ALA A 480 -16.62 10.13 10.43
C ALA A 480 -15.53 9.45 9.61
N GLN A 481 -15.80 9.18 8.34
CA GLN A 481 -14.77 8.70 7.44
C GLN A 481 -13.78 9.85 7.17
N PRO A 482 -12.47 9.56 7.06
CA PRO A 482 -11.46 10.60 6.90
C PRO A 482 -11.71 11.45 5.64
N GLY A 483 -12.23 10.84 4.57
CA GLY A 483 -12.50 11.47 3.27
C GLY A 483 -11.42 11.19 2.23
N SER A 484 -11.56 11.82 1.07
CA SER A 484 -10.64 11.71 -0.07
C SER A 484 -10.50 13.04 -0.77
N ILE A 485 -9.32 13.30 -1.34
CA ILE A 485 -9.03 14.46 -2.17
C ILE A 485 -8.93 13.99 -3.61
N GLU A 486 -9.65 14.65 -4.50
CA GLU A 486 -9.52 14.53 -5.95
C GLU A 486 -8.72 15.71 -6.47
N ILE A 487 -7.71 15.47 -7.31
CA ILE A 487 -6.91 16.52 -7.95
C ILE A 487 -7.07 16.42 -9.46
N ASP A 488 -7.50 17.51 -10.07
CA ASP A 488 -7.63 17.67 -11.52
C ASP A 488 -6.80 18.84 -12.05
N ILE A 489 -6.46 18.78 -13.33
CA ILE A 489 -5.85 19.90 -14.05
C ILE A 489 -6.97 20.76 -14.63
N ILE A 490 -6.94 22.05 -14.31
CA ILE A 490 -7.82 23.04 -14.92
C ILE A 490 -7.11 23.55 -16.17
N SER A 491 -7.69 23.34 -17.35
CA SER A 491 -7.14 23.91 -18.58
C SER A 491 -7.13 25.43 -18.46
N THR A 492 -5.96 26.05 -18.63
CA THR A 492 -5.84 27.49 -18.87
C THR A 492 -6.38 27.81 -20.26
N GLN A 493 -7.70 27.79 -20.43
CA GLN A 493 -8.34 28.52 -21.52
C GLN A 493 -8.68 29.91 -21.00
N GLU A 494 -7.72 30.82 -21.17
CA GLU A 494 -7.99 32.24 -21.44
C GLU A 494 -7.13 32.69 -22.61
#